data_AF-A0A9X6R1W8-F1
#
_entry.id   AF-A0A9X6R1W8-F1
#
_cell.length_a   1.000
_cell.length_b   1.000
_cell.length_c   1.000
_cell.angle_alpha   90.00
_cell.angle_beta   90.00
_cell.angle_gamma   90.00
#
_symmetry.space_group_name_H-M   'P 1'
#
loop_
_entity.id
_entity.type
_entity.pdbx_description
1 polymer ?
#
loop_
_entity_poly.entity_id
_entity_poly.type
_entity_poly.pdbx_seq_one_letter_code
_entity_poly.pdbx_strand_id
1 'polypeptide(L)' 'MRDNGAARTKGQLSRELSELIGEARSKYGNDYIIVNEASENDPRWTILYQSSKGSGGIKEADIMDRWQ' A
#
# COMPACT_ATOMS: atom_id res chain seq x y z
N MET A 1 27.92 27.39 1.40
CA MET A 1 26.47 27.33 1.68
C MET A 1 26.12 25.86 1.87
N ARG A 2 25.89 25.41 3.10
CA ARG A 2 25.35 24.06 3.35
C ARG A 2 23.84 24.19 3.32
N ASP A 3 23.19 23.46 2.41
CA ASP A 3 21.75 23.27 2.44
C ASP A 3 21.40 22.65 3.80
N ASN A 4 20.95 23.48 4.74
CA ASN A 4 20.31 22.98 5.96
C ASN A 4 18.91 22.53 5.53
N GLY A 5 18.83 21.36 4.92
CA GLY A 5 17.57 20.68 4.65
C GLY A 5 16.88 20.46 5.99
N ALA A 6 15.94 21.35 6.32
CA ALA A 6 15.18 21.28 7.56
C ALA A 6 14.52 19.90 7.62
N ALA A 7 14.83 19.12 8.66
CA ALA A 7 14.23 17.82 8.87
C ALA A 7 12.70 17.98 8.88
N ARG A 8 12.00 17.15 8.11
CA ARG A 8 10.53 17.16 8.07
C ARG A 8 10.00 16.91 9.49
N THR A 9 9.07 17.75 9.91
CA THR A 9 8.39 17.57 11.20
C THR A 9 7.47 16.36 11.14
N LYS A 10 7.16 15.77 12.29
CA LYS A 10 6.17 14.68 12.40
C LYS A 10 4.81 15.06 11.77
N GLY A 11 4.40 16.33 11.90
CA GLY A 11 3.17 16.83 11.29
C GLY A 11 3.21 16.81 9.76
N GLN A 12 4.33 17.21 9.15
CA GLN A 12 4.53 17.13 7.70
C GLN A 12 4.51 15.68 7.22
N LEU A 13 5.24 14.78 7.90
CA LEU A 13 5.27 13.37 7.57
C LEU A 13 3.88 12.71 7.65
N SER A 14 3.10 13.04 8.68
CA SER A 14 1.73 12.53 8.85
C SER A 14 0.79 13.02 7.75
N ARG A 15 0.97 14.27 7.29
CA ARG A 15 0.17 14.85 6.21
C ARG A 15 0.50 14.19 4.87
N GLU A 16 1.79 14.08 4.55
CA GLU A 16 2.27 13.40 3.34
C GLU A 16 1.74 11.96 3.26
N LEU A 17 1.81 11.20 4.36
CA LEU A 17 1.27 9.84 4.41
C LEU A 17 -0.25 9.81 4.20
N SER A 18 -0.99 10.77 4.75
CA SER A 18 -2.45 10.85 4.61
C SER A 18 -2.87 11.18 3.18
N GLU A 19 -2.15 12.08 2.52
CA GLU A 19 -2.36 12.43 1.11
C GLU A 19 -2.09 11.21 0.21
N LEU A 20 -1.00 10.47 0.49
CA LEU A 20 -0.62 9.25 -0.24
C LEU A 20 -1.63 8.11 -0.05
N ILE A 21 -2.20 7.93 1.14
CA ILE A 21 -3.32 7.00 1.40
C ILE A 21 -4.55 7.39 0.57
N GLY A 22 -4.90 8.68 0.54
CA GLY A 22 -6.02 9.17 -0.25
C GLY A 22 -5.86 8.90 -1.74
N GLU A 23 -4.67 9.17 -2.28
CA GLU A 23 -4.32 8.89 -3.66
C GLU A 23 -4.38 7.38 -3.97
N ALA A 24 -3.75 6.56 -3.14
CA ALA A 24 -3.72 5.11 -3.32
C ALA A 24 -5.14 4.52 -3.32
N ARG A 25 -5.98 4.95 -2.38
CA ARG A 25 -7.37 4.52 -2.30
C ARG A 25 -8.17 4.94 -3.52
N SER A 26 -7.94 6.14 -4.05
CA SER A 26 -8.61 6.62 -5.26
C SER A 26 -8.19 5.86 -6.51
N LYS A 27 -6.93 5.41 -6.61
CA LYS A 27 -6.39 4.72 -7.79
C LYS A 27 -6.61 3.21 -7.76
N TYR A 28 -6.46 2.60 -6.59
CA TYR A 28 -6.37 1.14 -6.43
C TYR A 28 -7.48 0.57 -5.54
N GLY A 29 -8.40 1.39 -5.02
CA GLY A 29 -9.44 0.92 -4.11
C GLY A 29 -8.84 0.42 -2.80
N ASN A 30 -8.94 -0.89 -2.54
CA ASN A 30 -8.35 -1.54 -1.36
C ASN A 30 -7.13 -2.42 -1.71
N ASP A 31 -6.74 -2.45 -2.98
CA ASP A 31 -5.73 -3.37 -3.52
C ASP A 31 -4.34 -2.70 -3.55
N TYR A 32 -3.91 -2.18 -2.40
CA TYR A 32 -2.60 -1.54 -2.28
C TYR A 32 -2.00 -1.73 -0.89
N ILE A 33 -0.68 -1.60 -0.83
CA ILE A 33 0.08 -1.45 0.41
C ILE A 33 0.96 -0.21 0.33
N ILE A 34 1.28 0.35 1.49
CA ILE A 34 2.22 1.47 1.62
C ILE A 34 3.45 0.95 2.34
N VAL A 35 4.62 1.22 1.77
CA VAL A 35 5.91 0.76 2.30
C VAL A 35 6.81 1.95 2.56
N ASN A 36 7.52 1.93 3.68
CA ASN A 36 8.65 2.83 3.90
C ASN A 36 9.91 2.19 3.30
N GLU A 37 10.49 2.80 2.29
CA GLU A 37 11.73 2.33 1.65
C GLU A 37 13.00 2.89 2.30
N ALA A 38 12.86 3.79 3.26
CA ALA A 38 13.96 4.44 3.95
C ALA A 38 13.95 4.10 5.45
N SER A 39 14.37 5.05 6.30
CA SER A 39 14.43 4.85 7.75
C SER A 39 13.15 5.33 8.44
N GLU A 40 12.93 4.94 9.68
CA GLU A 40 11.81 5.46 10.48
C GLU A 40 11.94 6.97 10.76
N ASN A 41 13.18 7.47 10.87
CA ASN A 41 13.46 8.87 11.17
C ASN A 41 13.34 9.79 9.94
N ASP A 42 13.46 9.23 8.74
CA ASP A 42 13.28 9.92 7.47
C ASP A 42 12.55 8.99 6.50
N PRO A 43 11.23 8.83 6.65
CA PRO A 43 10.48 7.83 5.90
C PRO A 43 10.29 8.29 4.45
N ARG A 44 10.36 7.32 3.55
CA ARG A 44 10.07 7.48 2.13
C ARG A 44 8.95 6.50 1.78
N TRP A 45 7.73 7.02 1.78
CA TRP A 45 6.53 6.23 1.51
C TRP A 45 6.37 5.99 0.01
N THR A 46 6.09 4.75 -0.37
CA THR A 46 5.75 4.37 -1.74
C THR A 46 4.44 3.57 -1.74
N ILE A 47 3.68 3.65 -2.83
CA ILE A 47 2.47 2.85 -3.04
C ILE A 47 2.85 1.66 -3.91
N LEU A 48 2.56 0.45 -3.43
CA LEU A 48 2.64 -0.76 -4.23
C LEU A 48 1.22 -1.25 -4.49
N TYR A 49 0.86 -1.34 -5.77
CA TYR A 49 -0.37 -2.02 -6.18
C TYR A 49 -0.22 -3.50 -5.88
N GLN A 50 -1.16 -4.04 -5.11
CA GLN A 50 -1.23 -5.46 -4.87
C GLN A 50 -2.35 -5.99 -5.76
N SER A 51 -2.00 -6.64 -6.87
CA SER A 51 -3.03 -7.38 -7.62
C SER A 51 -3.74 -8.31 -6.67
N SER A 52 -5.07 -8.28 -6.70
CA SER A 52 -5.89 -9.20 -5.91
C SER A 52 -5.35 -10.60 -6.17
N LYS A 53 -4.85 -11.25 -5.11
CA LYS A 53 -4.44 -12.65 -5.21
C LYS A 53 -5.72 -13.39 -5.61
N GLY A 54 -5.84 -13.72 -6.91
CA GLY A 54 -6.90 -14.60 -7.38
C GLY A 54 -6.96 -15.79 -6.45
N SER A 55 -8.17 -16.25 -6.10
CA SER A 55 -8.38 -17.40 -5.22
C SER A 55 -7.36 -18.47 -5.59
N GLY A 56 -6.39 -18.74 -4.71
CA GLY A 56 -5.21 -19.53 -5.03
C GLY A 56 -5.56 -20.99 -5.29
N GLY A 57 -6.25 -21.27 -6.39
CA GLY A 57 -6.73 -22.59 -6.75
C GLY A 57 -7.79 -23.18 -5.82
N ILE A 58 -8.47 -22.40 -4.97
CA ILE A 58 -9.67 -22.94 -4.29
C ILE A 58 -10.76 -23.03 -5.36
N LYS A 59 -10.76 -24.16 -6.08
CA LYS A 59 -11.97 -24.66 -6.75
C LYS A 59 -13.02 -24.73 -5.64
N GLU A 60 -14.03 -23.87 -5.71
CA GLU A 60 -15.30 -24.19 -5.08
C GLU A 60 -15.63 -25.60 -5.53
N ALA A 61 -15.79 -26.54 -4.59
CA ALA A 61 -16.11 -27.92 -4.92
C ALA A 61 -17.35 -27.88 -5.82
N ASP A 62 -17.16 -28.22 -7.09
CA ASP A 62 -18.21 -28.13 -8.08
C ASP A 62 -19.32 -29.06 -7.59
N ILE A 63 -20.51 -28.53 -7.42
CA ILE A 63 -21.67 -29.26 -6.86
C ILE A 63 -22.01 -30.48 -7.75
N MET A 64 -21.41 -30.53 -8.95
CA MET A 64 -21.51 -31.58 -9.95
C MET A 64 -20.55 -32.77 -9.73
N ASP A 65 -19.52 -32.67 -8.88
CA ASP A 65 -18.61 -33.80 -8.55
C ASP A 65 -19.23 -34.80 -7.55
N ARG A 66 -20.44 -34.52 -7.05
CA ARG A 66 -21.10 -35.33 -6.00
C ARG A 66 -21.96 -36.49 -6.54
N TRP A 67 -22.12 -36.65 -7.85
CA TRP A 67 -23.03 -37.65 -8.43
C TRP A 67 -22.41 -38.40 -9.63
N GLN A 68 -21.26 -39.05 -9.44
CA GLN A 68 -20.82 -40.17 -10.29
C GLN A 68 -21.00 -41.50 -9.57
#